data_AF-B9T0Y0-F1
#
_entry.id   AF-B9T0Y0-F1
#
_cell.length_a   1.000
_cell.length_b   1.000
_cell.length_c   1.000
_cell.angle_alpha   90.00
_cell.angle_beta   90.00
_cell.angle_gamma   90.00
#
_symmetry.space_group_name_H-M   'P 1'
#
loop_
_entity.id
_entity.type
_entity.pdbx_description
1 polymer ?
#
loop_
_entity_poly.entity_id
_entity_poly.type
_entity_poly.pdbx_seq_one_letter_code
_entity_poly.pdbx_strand_id
1 'polypeptide(L)' 'MQDMLESGNGLPILIRARLSSHFRVVSNIVKPRYHHQAECLIVLDSTYDKKHRTQAFNSTCTLS' A
#
# COMPACT_ATOMS: atom_id res chain seq x y z
N MET A 1 0.04 16.41 14.75
CA MET A 1 0.50 15.22 13.98
C MET A 1 1.86 14.78 14.46
N GLN A 2 2.80 15.72 14.64
CA GLN A 2 4.12 15.45 15.23
C GLN A 2 4.03 14.73 16.59
N ASP A 3 3.03 15.09 17.41
CA ASP A 3 2.80 14.51 18.75
C ASP A 3 2.49 13.00 18.72
N MET A 4 1.87 12.50 17.64
CA MET A 4 1.59 11.07 17.49
C MET A 4 2.82 10.27 17.07
N LEU A 5 3.74 10.89 16.32
CA LEU A 5 5.03 10.27 15.98
C LEU A 5 5.95 10.23 17.20
N GLU A 6 5.90 11.27 18.04
CA GLU A 6 6.70 11.37 19.28
C GLU A 6 6.20 10.43 20.39
N SER A 7 4.97 9.92 20.30
CA SER A 7 4.41 8.92 21.23
C SER A 7 5.09 7.55 21.17
N GLY A 8 6.03 7.31 20.24
CA GLY A 8 6.76 6.04 20.07
C GLY A 8 5.95 4.87 19.52
N ASN A 9 4.63 5.04 19.38
CA ASN A 9 3.72 4.03 18.82
C ASN A 9 3.60 4.09 17.29
N GLY A 10 4.20 5.10 16.66
CA GLY A 10 4.12 5.38 15.23
C GLY A 10 2.75 5.89 14.78
N LEU A 11 2.68 6.44 13.57
CA LEU A 11 1.43 6.91 12.97
C LEU A 11 0.92 5.90 11.93
N PRO A 12 -0.18 5.18 12.20
CA PRO A 12 -0.74 4.24 11.24
C PRO A 12 -1.51 4.96 10.11
N ILE A 13 -1.27 4.55 8.88
CA ILE A 13 -1.91 5.02 7.66
C ILE A 13 -2.41 3.80 6.88
N LEU A 14 -3.70 3.78 6.55
CA LEU A 14 -4.30 2.73 5.73
C LEU A 14 -4.41 3.21 4.27
N ILE A 15 -3.77 2.48 3.35
CA ILE A 15 -3.87 2.70 1.90
C ILE A 15 -4.68 1.57 1.28
N ARG A 16 -5.70 1.92 0.50
CA ARG A 16 -6.49 0.98 -0.30
C ARG A 16 -6.26 1.25 -1.78
N ALA A 17 -5.83 0.24 -2.51
CA ALA A 17 -5.66 0.32 -3.96
C ALA A 17 -6.55 -0.73 -4.64
N ARG A 18 -7.27 -0.32 -5.68
CA ARG A 18 -8.08 -1.23 -6.50
C ARG A 18 -7.39 -1.44 -7.84
N LEU A 19 -6.95 -2.67 -8.09
CA LEU A 19 -6.29 -3.05 -9.34
C LEU A 19 -7.33 -3.69 -10.27
N SER A 20 -7.47 -3.11 -11.45
CA SER A 20 -8.35 -3.64 -12.50
C SER A 20 -7.54 -3.88 -13.77
N SER A 21 -7.57 -5.10 -14.28
CA SER A 21 -6.89 -5.44 -15.54
C SER A 21 -7.83 -6.17 -16.49
N HIS A 22 -7.72 -5.85 -17.77
CA HIS A 22 -8.50 -6.46 -18.84
C HIS A 22 -7.55 -6.98 -19.91
N PHE A 23 -7.55 -8.30 -20.13
CA PHE A 23 -6.72 -8.93 -21.15
C PHE A 23 -7.61 -9.42 -22.30
N ARG A 24 -7.18 -9.16 -23.54
CA ARG A 24 -7.80 -9.70 -24.74
C ARG A 24 -6.88 -10.77 -25.31
N VAL A 25 -7.21 -12.03 -25.07
CA VAL A 25 -6.49 -13.16 -25.69
C VAL A 25 -7.00 -13.33 -27.12
N VAL A 26 -6.10 -13.65 -28.06
CA VAL A 26 -6.40 -13.77 -29.50
C VAL A 26 -7.63 -14.64 -29.71
N SER A 27 -8.56 -14.15 -30.53
CA SER A 27 -9.89 -14.69 -30.81
C SER A 27 -11.02 -14.43 -29.79
N ASN A 28 -10.85 -13.55 -28.79
CA ASN A 28 -11.95 -13.11 -27.88
C ASN A 28 -12.62 -14.23 -27.05
N ILE A 29 -12.08 -15.45 -27.06
CA ILE A 29 -12.65 -16.64 -26.41
C ILE A 29 -12.63 -16.49 -24.88
N VAL A 30 -11.60 -15.83 -24.34
CA VAL A 30 -11.45 -15.62 -22.89
C VAL A 30 -11.12 -14.16 -22.62
N LYS A 31 -11.96 -13.51 -21.81
CA LYS A 31 -11.77 -12.14 -21.31
C LYS A 31 -11.62 -12.20 -19.79
N PRO A 32 -10.44 -12.55 -19.25
CA PRO A 32 -10.26 -12.53 -17.81
C PRO A 32 -10.37 -11.09 -17.33
N ARG A 33 -11.23 -10.87 -16.33
CA ARG A 33 -11.30 -9.63 -15.58
C ARG A 33 -10.62 -9.87 -14.23
N TYR A 34 -9.54 -9.15 -14.00
CA TYR A 34 -8.81 -9.19 -12.75
C TYR A 34 -9.26 -8.00 -11.90
N HIS A 35 -9.86 -8.26 -10.74
CA HIS A 35 -10.32 -7.23 -9.81
C HIS A 35 -9.78 -7.55 -8.43
N HIS A 36 -8.62 -6.98 -8.09
CA HIS A 36 -8.01 -7.19 -6.80
C HIS A 36 -8.02 -5.92 -5.97
N GLN A 37 -8.15 -6.09 -4.67
CA GLN A 37 -8.02 -5.00 -3.71
C GLN A 37 -6.77 -5.24 -2.90
N ALA A 38 -5.87 -4.26 -2.91
CA ALA A 38 -4.73 -4.26 -2.01
C ALA A 38 -5.07 -3.33 -0.84
N GLU A 39 -4.98 -3.86 0.37
CA GLU A 39 -4.99 -3.06 1.60
C GLU A 39 -3.59 -3.08 2.20
N CYS A 40 -3.02 -1.90 2.39
CA CYS A 40 -1.70 -1.73 2.98
C CYS A 40 -1.81 -0.88 4.25
N LEU A 41 -1.37 -1.43 5.38
CA LEU A 41 -1.15 -0.68 6.59
C LEU A 41 0.31 -0.21 6.61
N ILE A 42 0.53 1.09 6.72
CA ILE A 42 1.84 1.72 6.86
C ILE A 42 1.92 2.30 8.27
N VAL A 43 2.96 1.97 9.01
CA VAL A 43 3.24 2.58 10.32
C VAL A 43 4.47 3.45 10.16
N LEU A 44 4.29 4.77 10.27
CA LEU A 44 5.38 5.73 10.23
C LEU A 44 6.10 5.77 11.57
N ASP A 45 7.43 5.72 11.53
CA ASP A 45 8.31 5.90 12.67
C ASP A 45 8.73 7.38 12.76
N SER A 46 9.10 7.81 13.97
CA SER A 46 9.70 9.12 14.24
C SER A 46 11.05 9.34 13.54
N THR A 47 11.78 8.25 13.23
CA THR A 47 13.11 8.32 12.62
C THR A 47 13.05 8.63 11.12
N TYR A 48 14.05 9.37 10.62
CA TYR A 48 14.10 9.77 9.22
C TYR A 48 15.00 8.84 8.40
N ASP A 49 14.45 8.25 7.34
CA ASP A 49 15.19 7.46 6.37
C ASP A 49 15.82 8.38 5.30
N LYS A 50 17.13 8.57 5.41
CA LYS A 50 17.92 9.39 4.49
C LYS A 50 18.01 8.79 3.07
N LYS A 51 17.89 7.47 2.92
CA LYS A 51 18.02 6.79 1.62
C LYS A 51 16.80 7.08 0.75
N HIS A 52 15.61 6.94 1.32
CA HIS A 52 14.35 7.16 0.61
C HIS A 52 13.81 8.58 0.75
N ARG A 53 14.46 9.41 1.59
CA ARG A 53 14.06 10.79 1.90
C ARG A 53 12.64 10.89 2.50
N THR A 54 12.26 9.89 3.28
CA THR A 54 10.96 9.80 3.96
C THR A 54 11.17 9.55 5.45
N GLN A 55 10.11 9.61 6.26
CA GLN A 55 10.15 8.94 7.56
C GLN A 55 10.37 7.43 7.34
N ALA A 56 11.07 6.79 8.26
CA ALA A 56 11.16 5.34 8.29
C ALA A 56 9.75 4.78 8.51
N PHE A 57 9.44 3.66 7.85
CA PHE A 57 8.12 3.07 7.95
C PHE A 57 8.20 1.57 7.80
N ASN A 58 7.26 0.88 8.45
CA ASN A 58 6.99 -0.53 8.20
C ASN A 58 5.64 -0.64 7.48
N SER A 59 5.56 -1.54 6.50
CA SER A 59 4.33 -1.78 5.77
C SER A 59 3.95 -3.25 5.78
N THR A 60 2.65 -3.50 5.86
CA THR A 60 2.06 -4.83 5.64
C THR A 60 0.94 -4.68 4.64
N CYS A 61 1.00 -5.44 3.55
CA CYS A 61 0.01 -5.40 2.48
C CYS A 61 -0.65 -6.76 2.28
N THR A 62 -1.97 -6.76 2.13
CA THR A 62 -2.76 -7.94 1.79
C THR A 62 -3.47 -7.70 0.46
N LEU A 63 -3.39 -8.68 -0.44
CA LEU A 63 -4.12 -8.68 -1.71
C LEU A 63 -5.33 -9.61 -1.57
N SER A 64 -6.53 -9.08 -1.82
CA SER A 64 -7.79 -9.83 -1.91
C SER A 64 -8.36 -9.82 -3.33
#